data_AF-A0A4U7N4S4-F1
#
_entry.id   AF-A0A4U7N4S4-F1
#
_cell.length_a   1.000
_cell.length_b   1.000
_cell.length_c   1.000
_cell.angle_alpha   90.00
_cell.angle_beta   90.00
_cell.angle_gamma   90.00
#
_symmetry.space_group_name_H-M   'P 1'
#
loop_
_entity.id
_entity.type
_entity.pdbx_description
1 polymer ?
#
loop_
_entity_poly.entity_id
_entity_poly.type
_entity_poly.pdbx_seq_one_letter_code
_entity_poly.pdbx_strand_id
1 'polypeptide(L)'
;MEIAPFTKARCPDLARFLDDCCETPLSFESEFPIMQSAANHIHLWALEYWADHHDWIDQAYRTKFAESILARWRSRLKGYQPYQTHGFRLYLYEDMAPTVSVVAETERGCPYGGALTFVPRVADVMARYDHQSWAQNFSQTGSINPEHVLAAIRRHNGSIGKPTAQTLGLQVGALRKVIEWYDLTEEVNRLRKHFGRRPAQFRSEEMPPAFHIWEEKLPAGY
;
A
#
# COMPACT_ATOMS: atom_id res chain seq x y z
N MET A 1 -7.11 22.46 -7.51
CA MET A 1 -8.21 21.56 -7.13
C MET A 1 -7.87 21.03 -5.76
N GLU A 2 -8.67 21.35 -4.75
CA GLU A 2 -8.54 20.73 -3.44
C GLU A 2 -9.09 19.30 -3.56
N ILE A 3 -8.23 18.30 -3.36
CA ILE A 3 -8.62 16.92 -3.64
C ILE A 3 -9.69 16.43 -2.66
N ALA A 4 -9.56 16.71 -1.36
CA ALA A 4 -10.45 16.14 -0.34
C ALA A 4 -11.93 16.54 -0.53
N PRO A 5 -12.30 17.82 -0.72
CA PRO A 5 -13.68 18.19 -1.04
C PRO A 5 -14.17 17.60 -2.37
N PHE A 6 -13.30 17.56 -3.37
CA PHE A 6 -13.63 17.03 -4.70
C PHE A 6 -13.95 15.53 -4.64
N THR A 7 -13.13 14.75 -3.94
CA THR A 7 -13.29 13.31 -3.74
C THR A 7 -14.52 13.02 -2.90
N LYS A 8 -14.70 13.73 -1.78
CA LYS A 8 -15.85 13.53 -0.87
C LYS A 8 -17.19 13.70 -1.57
N ALA A 9 -17.30 14.62 -2.52
CA ALA A 9 -18.52 14.85 -3.28
C ALA A 9 -18.84 13.74 -4.31
N ARG A 10 -17.84 12.96 -4.75
CA ARG A 10 -17.98 11.96 -5.84
C ARG A 10 -17.88 10.52 -5.36
N CYS A 11 -16.98 10.25 -4.43
CA CYS A 11 -16.76 8.94 -3.84
C CYS A 11 -16.36 9.10 -2.35
N PRO A 12 -17.36 9.13 -1.43
CA PRO A 12 -17.10 9.30 -0.01
C PRO A 12 -16.19 8.22 0.59
N ASP A 13 -16.25 6.98 0.09
CA ASP A 13 -15.39 5.90 0.56
C ASP A 13 -13.92 6.11 0.17
N LEU A 14 -13.65 6.58 -1.06
CA LEU A 14 -12.30 6.96 -1.47
C LEU A 14 -11.78 8.19 -0.70
N ALA A 15 -12.67 9.13 -0.36
CA ALA A 15 -12.30 10.27 0.48
C ALA A 15 -11.91 9.84 1.90
N ARG A 16 -12.67 8.93 2.52
CA ARG A 16 -12.31 8.35 3.81
C ARG A 16 -10.97 7.63 3.73
N PHE A 17 -10.75 6.82 2.70
CA PHE A 17 -9.47 6.16 2.49
C PHE A 17 -8.30 7.16 2.36
N LEU A 18 -8.49 8.26 1.63
CA LEU A 18 -7.48 9.33 1.53
C LEU A 18 -7.17 9.95 2.90
N ASP A 19 -8.20 10.26 3.68
CA ASP A 19 -8.06 10.84 5.03
C ASP A 19 -7.33 9.86 5.95
N ASP A 20 -7.68 8.57 5.91
CA ASP A 20 -7.01 7.52 6.67
C ASP A 20 -5.52 7.43 6.29
N CYS A 21 -5.19 7.44 4.99
CA CYS A 21 -3.80 7.43 4.52
C CYS A 21 -3.00 8.66 5.03
N CYS A 22 -3.64 9.83 4.97
CA CYS A 22 -3.08 11.10 5.44
C CYS A 22 -2.76 11.09 6.94
N GLU A 23 -3.59 10.42 7.74
CA GLU A 23 -3.51 10.41 9.20
C GLU A 23 -2.88 9.13 9.79
N THR A 24 -2.55 8.13 8.96
CA THR A 24 -1.87 6.90 9.37
C THR A 24 -0.72 7.20 10.35
N PRO A 25 -0.66 6.53 11.52
CA PRO A 25 0.47 6.64 12.43
C PRO A 25 1.76 6.22 11.74
N LEU A 26 2.80 7.05 11.85
CA LEU A 26 4.12 6.73 11.33
C LEU A 26 5.04 6.30 12.47
N SER A 27 5.89 5.30 12.22
CA SER A 27 6.86 4.76 13.17
C SER A 27 8.28 4.81 12.61
N PHE A 28 9.23 5.23 13.46
CA PHE A 28 10.66 5.31 13.14
C PHE A 28 11.51 4.61 14.21
N GLU A 29 10.92 3.63 14.92
CA GLU A 29 11.56 2.97 16.07
C GLU A 29 12.70 2.02 15.66
N SER A 30 12.65 1.46 14.46
CA SER A 30 13.72 0.58 13.97
C SER A 30 14.89 1.37 13.43
N GLU A 31 16.12 0.92 13.68
CA GLU A 31 17.33 1.48 13.04
C GLU A 31 17.46 1.11 11.55
N PHE A 32 16.64 0.17 11.05
CA PHE A 32 16.71 -0.31 9.67
C PHE A 32 15.65 0.36 8.80
N PRO A 33 16.05 1.13 7.75
CA PRO A 33 15.11 1.83 6.86
C PRO A 33 14.04 0.94 6.23
N ILE A 34 14.39 -0.30 5.87
CA ILE A 34 13.42 -1.24 5.29
C ILE A 34 12.32 -1.66 6.28
N MET A 35 12.64 -1.75 7.58
CA MET A 35 11.65 -2.06 8.61
C MET A 35 10.76 -0.83 8.89
N GLN A 36 11.32 0.37 8.88
CA GLN A 36 10.53 1.60 8.94
C GLN A 36 9.60 1.73 7.74
N SER A 37 10.09 1.43 6.53
CA SER A 37 9.27 1.44 5.32
C SER A 37 8.12 0.44 5.41
N ALA A 38 8.37 -0.77 5.93
CA ALA A 38 7.32 -1.77 6.16
C ALA A 38 6.26 -1.30 7.15
N ALA A 39 6.63 -0.50 8.17
CA ALA A 39 5.68 0.07 9.12
C ALA A 39 4.93 1.30 8.59
N ASN A 40 5.48 1.96 7.55
CA ASN A 40 5.02 3.27 7.08
C ASN A 40 4.53 3.27 5.64
N HIS A 41 4.56 2.14 4.92
CA HIS A 41 4.07 2.12 3.56
C HIS A 41 2.55 1.98 3.51
N ILE A 42 1.95 2.53 2.45
CA ILE A 42 0.55 2.32 2.14
C ILE A 42 0.41 2.02 0.67
N HIS A 43 -0.12 0.83 0.37
CA HIS A 43 -0.58 0.49 -0.96
C HIS A 43 -1.85 1.27 -1.28
N LEU A 44 -1.85 2.08 -2.33
CA LEU A 44 -3.01 2.87 -2.76
C LEU A 44 -4.02 2.01 -3.54
N TRP A 45 -4.32 0.80 -3.05
CA TRP A 45 -5.19 -0.16 -3.72
C TRP A 45 -6.61 0.39 -3.93
N ALA A 46 -7.13 1.17 -2.99
CA ALA A 46 -8.49 1.72 -3.11
C ALA A 46 -8.58 2.75 -4.23
N LEU A 47 -7.50 3.52 -4.46
CA LEU A 47 -7.42 4.46 -5.58
C LEU A 47 -7.57 3.71 -6.91
N GLU A 48 -6.81 2.63 -7.11
CA GLU A 48 -6.88 1.85 -8.35
C GLU A 48 -8.18 1.05 -8.47
N TYR A 49 -8.70 0.50 -7.37
CA TYR A 49 -10.02 -0.13 -7.35
C TYR A 49 -11.11 0.83 -7.83
N TRP A 50 -11.16 2.05 -7.31
CA TRP A 50 -12.16 3.03 -7.71
C TRP A 50 -11.91 3.57 -9.12
N ALA A 51 -10.67 3.59 -9.59
CA ALA A 51 -10.36 4.03 -10.94
C ALA A 51 -10.98 3.14 -12.01
N ASP A 52 -11.12 1.83 -11.74
CA ASP A 52 -11.87 0.90 -12.62
C ASP A 52 -13.36 1.25 -12.75
N HIS A 53 -13.92 2.03 -11.82
CA HIS A 53 -15.35 2.33 -11.73
C HIS A 53 -15.67 3.79 -12.04
N HIS A 54 -14.66 4.65 -12.19
CA HIS A 54 -14.82 6.10 -12.24
C HIS A 54 -13.85 6.74 -13.24
N ASP A 55 -14.36 7.12 -14.41
CA ASP A 55 -13.57 7.74 -15.49
C ASP A 55 -12.90 9.07 -15.11
N TRP A 56 -13.38 9.74 -14.05
CA TRP A 56 -12.78 10.97 -13.55
C TRP A 56 -11.50 10.73 -12.73
N ILE A 57 -11.21 9.48 -12.35
CA ILE A 57 -9.95 9.09 -11.72
C ILE A 57 -8.95 8.83 -12.84
N ASP A 58 -8.41 9.91 -13.39
CA ASP A 58 -7.35 9.90 -14.41
C ASP A 58 -5.94 9.95 -13.77
N GLN A 59 -4.90 9.94 -14.59
CA GLN A 59 -3.52 10.04 -14.11
C GLN A 59 -3.26 11.33 -13.30
N ALA A 60 -3.87 12.45 -13.69
CA ALA A 60 -3.68 13.74 -13.03
C ALA A 60 -4.31 13.74 -11.63
N TYR A 61 -5.48 13.13 -11.48
CA TYR A 61 -6.11 12.91 -10.19
C TYR A 61 -5.29 11.95 -9.32
N ARG A 62 -4.84 10.81 -9.85
CA ARG A 62 -3.97 9.86 -9.12
C ARG A 62 -2.71 10.52 -8.59
N THR A 63 -2.07 11.34 -9.41
CA THR A 63 -0.88 12.11 -9.04
C THR A 63 -1.17 13.03 -7.85
N LYS A 64 -2.23 13.83 -7.93
CA LYS A 64 -2.65 14.72 -6.83
C LYS A 64 -3.03 13.95 -5.57
N PHE A 65 -3.56 12.73 -5.71
CA PHE A 65 -3.92 11.86 -4.60
C PHE A 65 -2.69 11.48 -3.78
N ALA A 66 -1.66 10.95 -4.43
CA ALA A 66 -0.40 10.64 -3.76
C ALA A 66 0.31 11.89 -3.22
N GLU A 67 0.36 12.98 -3.99
CA GLU A 67 0.95 14.24 -3.53
C GLU A 67 0.28 14.79 -2.28
N SER A 68 -1.04 14.62 -2.14
CA SER A 68 -1.78 15.08 -0.96
C SER A 68 -1.40 14.30 0.30
N ILE A 69 -1.21 12.98 0.17
CA ILE A 69 -0.73 12.12 1.27
C ILE A 69 0.68 12.54 1.67
N LEU A 70 1.58 12.65 0.69
CA LEU A 70 2.98 13.01 0.91
C LEU A 70 3.12 14.40 1.54
N ALA A 71 2.34 15.39 1.08
CA ALA A 71 2.32 16.73 1.65
C ALA A 71 1.80 16.72 3.11
N ARG A 72 0.76 15.93 3.39
CA ARG A 72 0.24 15.79 4.76
C ARG A 72 1.27 15.13 5.67
N TRP A 73 1.90 14.04 5.24
CA TRP A 73 2.97 13.38 5.98
C TRP A 73 4.11 14.35 6.26
N ARG A 74 4.61 15.06 5.23
CA ARG A 74 5.66 16.08 5.37
C ARG A 74 5.37 17.09 6.50
N SER A 75 4.12 17.52 6.65
CA SER A 75 3.75 18.43 7.75
C SER A 75 3.86 17.77 9.14
N ARG A 76 3.46 16.49 9.25
CA ARG A 76 3.46 15.72 10.51
C ARG A 76 4.84 15.24 10.92
N LEU A 77 5.72 14.96 9.96
CA LEU A 77 7.10 14.51 10.17
C LEU A 77 7.92 15.46 11.07
N LYS A 78 7.57 16.75 11.11
CA LYS A 78 8.18 17.75 12.01
C LYS A 78 8.05 17.41 13.50
N GLY A 79 7.03 16.62 13.86
CA GLY A 79 6.79 16.16 15.23
C GLY A 79 7.63 14.95 15.65
N TYR A 80 8.42 14.37 14.75
CA TYR A 80 9.21 13.17 15.01
C TYR A 80 10.69 13.51 15.19
N GLN A 81 11.38 12.74 16.05
CA GLN A 81 12.79 12.94 16.38
C GLN A 81 13.70 13.08 15.14
N PRO A 82 13.54 12.27 14.06
CA PRO A 82 14.39 12.37 12.89
C PRO A 82 14.43 13.74 12.24
N TYR A 83 13.39 14.56 12.38
CA TYR A 83 13.34 15.92 11.86
C TYR A 83 14.52 16.77 12.34
N GLN A 84 14.96 16.60 13.58
CA GLN A 84 16.01 17.42 14.19
C GLN A 84 17.43 16.90 13.90
N THR A 85 17.57 15.62 13.55
CA THR A 85 18.88 14.97 13.47
C THR A 85 19.33 14.68 12.06
N HIS A 86 18.51 13.96 11.28
CA HIS A 86 18.91 13.44 9.97
C HIS A 86 17.91 13.73 8.85
N GLY A 87 16.66 14.04 9.17
CA GLY A 87 15.59 14.21 8.19
C GLY A 87 14.94 12.90 7.76
N PHE A 88 14.34 12.91 6.58
CA PHE A 88 13.52 11.81 6.05
C PHE A 88 13.72 11.63 4.55
N ARG A 89 13.28 10.47 4.06
CA ARG A 89 13.05 10.21 2.64
C ARG A 89 11.61 9.79 2.43
N LEU A 90 10.94 10.48 1.53
CA LEU A 90 9.61 10.15 1.04
C LEU A 90 9.75 9.37 -0.27
N TYR A 91 8.88 8.38 -0.46
CA TYR A 91 8.85 7.58 -1.67
C TYR A 91 7.42 7.45 -2.22
N LEU A 92 7.34 7.37 -3.54
CA LEU A 92 6.25 6.74 -4.27
C LEU A 92 6.89 5.76 -5.24
N TYR A 93 6.49 4.49 -5.23
CA TYR A 93 7.06 3.49 -6.11
C TYR A 93 6.00 2.60 -6.76
N GLU A 94 6.41 2.04 -7.90
CA GLU A 94 5.66 1.04 -8.64
C GLU A 94 5.68 -0.29 -7.87
N ASP A 95 4.49 -0.74 -7.51
CA ASP A 95 4.15 -2.07 -7.00
C ASP A 95 2.83 -2.51 -7.66
N MET A 96 2.19 -3.57 -7.19
CA MET A 96 0.88 -4.00 -7.70
C MET A 96 -0.17 -2.86 -7.66
N ALA A 97 -0.11 -2.01 -6.62
CA ALA A 97 -0.74 -0.69 -6.58
C ALA A 97 0.35 0.37 -6.32
N PRO A 98 0.15 1.64 -6.72
CA PRO A 98 1.10 2.69 -6.37
C PRO A 98 1.27 2.71 -4.85
N THR A 99 2.52 2.76 -4.37
CA THR A 99 2.80 2.63 -2.93
C THR A 99 3.59 3.81 -2.43
N VAL A 100 3.07 4.51 -1.43
CA VAL A 100 3.76 5.60 -0.73
C VAL A 100 4.47 5.05 0.49
N SER A 101 5.63 5.61 0.84
CA SER A 101 6.36 5.23 2.06
C SER A 101 7.24 6.36 2.56
N VAL A 102 7.61 6.31 3.83
CA VAL A 102 8.53 7.25 4.45
C VAL A 102 9.47 6.55 5.43
N VAL A 103 10.73 6.94 5.39
CA VAL A 103 11.78 6.47 6.31
C VAL A 103 12.59 7.65 6.83
N ALA A 104 13.22 7.49 7.99
CA ALA A 104 14.27 8.39 8.45
C ALA A 104 15.49 8.30 7.51
N GLU A 105 16.17 9.42 7.30
CA GLU A 105 17.43 9.43 6.56
C GLU A 105 18.50 8.64 7.33
N THR A 106 19.24 7.78 6.64
CA THR A 106 20.37 7.03 7.22
C THR A 106 21.50 6.96 6.21
N GLU A 107 22.70 6.61 6.65
CA GLU A 107 23.86 6.40 5.76
C GLU A 107 23.60 5.33 4.67
N ARG A 108 22.67 4.40 4.91
CA ARG A 108 22.28 3.38 3.93
C ARG A 108 21.45 3.95 2.76
N GLY A 109 20.82 5.11 2.95
CA GLY A 109 19.97 5.74 1.95
C GLY A 109 18.70 4.93 1.63
N CYS A 110 18.47 4.67 0.34
CA CYS A 110 17.27 4.00 -0.15
C CYS A 110 17.15 2.56 0.41
N PRO A 111 16.02 2.18 1.05
CA PRO A 111 15.86 0.87 1.68
C PRO A 111 15.63 -0.27 0.68
N TYR A 112 15.25 0.04 -0.55
CA TYR A 112 14.76 -0.94 -1.51
C TYR A 112 15.90 -1.60 -2.29
N GLY A 113 15.83 -2.92 -2.43
CA GLY A 113 16.72 -3.69 -3.30
C GLY A 113 16.12 -3.90 -4.69
N GLY A 114 16.86 -4.60 -5.56
CA GLY A 114 16.45 -4.87 -6.95
C GLY A 114 16.97 -3.84 -7.95
N ALA A 115 16.50 -3.94 -9.19
CA ALA A 115 16.85 -3.00 -10.26
C ALA A 115 15.92 -1.77 -10.21
N LEU A 116 16.33 -0.74 -9.48
CA LEU A 116 15.56 0.49 -9.29
C LEU A 116 15.79 1.48 -10.45
N THR A 117 14.70 2.04 -10.97
CA THR A 117 14.74 3.20 -11.88
C THR A 117 14.19 4.43 -11.17
N PHE A 118 15.06 5.36 -10.79
CA PHE A 118 14.63 6.61 -10.18
C PHE A 118 14.00 7.52 -11.24
N VAL A 119 12.77 7.96 -10.99
CA VAL A 119 12.02 8.87 -11.87
C VAL A 119 11.87 10.25 -11.21
N PRO A 120 11.91 11.34 -12.00
CA PRO A 120 12.00 12.68 -11.45
C PRO A 120 10.70 13.21 -10.85
N ARG A 121 9.53 12.66 -11.23
CA ARG A 121 8.22 13.16 -10.78
C ARG A 121 7.32 12.02 -10.32
N VAL A 122 6.46 12.32 -9.35
CA VAL A 122 5.34 11.46 -8.91
C VAL A 122 4.51 10.98 -10.10
N ALA A 123 4.24 11.89 -11.05
CA ALA A 123 3.47 11.61 -12.26
C ALA A 123 4.07 10.49 -13.13
N ASP A 124 5.40 10.31 -13.10
CA ASP A 124 6.09 9.30 -13.90
C ASP A 124 5.88 7.89 -13.32
N VAL A 125 5.74 7.75 -12.00
CA VAL A 125 5.29 6.49 -11.36
C VAL A 125 3.81 6.25 -11.67
N MET A 126 2.97 7.28 -11.53
CA MET A 126 1.53 7.16 -11.79
C MET A 126 1.19 6.82 -13.25
N ALA A 127 2.00 7.27 -14.20
CA ALA A 127 1.85 6.93 -15.62
C ALA A 127 1.91 5.42 -15.88
N ARG A 128 2.57 4.65 -15.00
CA ARG A 128 2.69 3.20 -15.14
C ARG A 128 1.33 2.51 -15.02
N TYR A 129 0.43 3.07 -14.23
CA TYR A 129 -0.91 2.55 -13.96
C TYR A 129 -1.96 3.02 -14.97
N ASP A 130 -1.57 3.86 -15.93
CA ASP A 130 -2.49 4.30 -16.97
C ASP A 130 -2.92 3.11 -17.84
N HIS A 131 -4.20 3.05 -18.17
CA HIS A 131 -4.85 1.94 -18.87
C HIS A 131 -4.71 0.55 -18.23
N GLN A 132 -4.13 0.44 -17.02
CA GLN A 132 -4.19 -0.79 -16.24
C GLN A 132 -5.53 -0.84 -15.50
N SER A 133 -6.15 -2.01 -15.48
CA SER A 133 -7.31 -2.24 -14.62
C SER A 133 -6.86 -2.98 -13.38
N TRP A 134 -7.26 -2.47 -12.22
CA TRP A 134 -7.01 -3.14 -10.94
C TRP A 134 -7.54 -4.58 -10.97
N ALA A 135 -8.74 -4.79 -11.51
CA ALA A 135 -9.34 -6.10 -11.68
C ALA A 135 -8.51 -7.10 -12.52
N GLN A 136 -7.62 -6.63 -13.41
CA GLN A 136 -6.77 -7.52 -14.22
C GLN A 136 -5.74 -8.27 -13.39
N ASN A 137 -5.25 -7.67 -12.29
CA ASN A 137 -4.41 -8.36 -11.29
C ASN A 137 -5.13 -9.56 -10.66
N PHE A 138 -6.46 -9.59 -10.78
CA PHE A 138 -7.40 -10.56 -10.22
C PHE A 138 -8.18 -11.32 -11.31
N SER A 139 -7.75 -11.25 -12.57
CA SER A 139 -8.47 -11.87 -13.69
C SER A 139 -8.53 -13.40 -13.62
N GLN A 140 -7.69 -14.04 -12.80
CA GLN A 140 -7.82 -15.46 -12.44
C GLN A 140 -8.69 -15.71 -11.20
N THR A 141 -9.20 -14.65 -10.56
CA THR A 141 -9.73 -14.71 -9.20
C THR A 141 -11.16 -14.16 -9.05
N GLY A 142 -11.72 -13.46 -10.03
CA GLY A 142 -13.09 -12.91 -9.91
C GLY A 142 -13.20 -11.87 -8.77
N SER A 143 -14.41 -11.38 -8.52
CA SER A 143 -14.79 -10.27 -7.60
C SER A 143 -14.47 -10.51 -6.10
N ILE A 144 -13.21 -10.79 -5.76
CA ILE A 144 -12.75 -11.03 -4.41
C ILE A 144 -12.31 -9.70 -3.79
N ASN A 145 -13.11 -9.20 -2.86
CA ASN A 145 -12.78 -8.05 -2.02
C ASN A 145 -12.34 -8.54 -0.62
N PRO A 146 -11.79 -7.66 0.23
CA PRO A 146 -11.36 -8.03 1.59
C PRO A 146 -12.44 -8.71 2.43
N GLU A 147 -13.69 -8.23 2.33
CA GLU A 147 -14.82 -8.79 3.08
C GLU A 147 -15.09 -10.25 2.70
N HIS A 148 -15.06 -10.57 1.39
CA HIS A 148 -15.22 -11.93 0.88
C HIS A 148 -14.09 -12.85 1.37
N VAL A 149 -12.85 -12.37 1.40
CA VAL A 149 -11.69 -13.13 1.91
C VAL A 149 -11.88 -13.47 3.37
N LEU A 150 -12.17 -12.47 4.21
CA LEU A 150 -12.37 -12.67 5.66
C LEU A 150 -13.59 -13.55 5.95
N ALA A 151 -14.70 -13.36 5.22
CA ALA A 151 -15.90 -14.17 5.34
C ALA A 151 -15.65 -15.64 4.97
N ALA A 152 -14.91 -15.90 3.87
CA ALA A 152 -14.54 -17.25 3.47
C ALA A 152 -13.64 -17.92 4.51
N ILE A 153 -12.64 -17.20 5.04
CA ILE A 153 -11.75 -17.71 6.11
C ILE A 153 -12.57 -18.04 7.36
N ARG A 154 -13.49 -17.17 7.76
CA ARG A 154 -14.39 -17.40 8.92
C ARG A 154 -15.31 -18.60 8.69
N ARG A 155 -15.94 -18.71 7.51
CA ARG A 155 -16.79 -19.85 7.12
C ARG A 155 -16.06 -21.19 7.21
N HIS A 156 -14.76 -21.19 6.97
CA HIS A 156 -13.89 -22.37 7.03
C HIS A 156 -13.03 -22.43 8.30
N ASN A 157 -13.53 -21.86 9.40
CA ASN A 157 -12.95 -21.94 10.73
C ASN A 157 -11.47 -21.50 10.76
N GLY A 158 -11.14 -20.39 10.13
CA GLY A 158 -9.78 -19.84 10.07
C GLY A 158 -8.86 -20.54 9.07
N SER A 159 -9.36 -21.43 8.19
CA SER A 159 -8.51 -22.06 7.18
C SER A 159 -8.04 -21.04 6.13
N ILE A 160 -6.77 -21.13 5.73
CA ILE A 160 -6.23 -20.47 4.52
C ILE A 160 -5.75 -21.50 3.48
N GLY A 161 -6.20 -22.74 3.63
CA GLY A 161 -5.86 -23.84 2.73
C GLY A 161 -6.88 -24.01 1.60
N LYS A 162 -6.87 -25.20 0.99
CA LYS A 162 -7.74 -25.57 -0.13
C LYS A 162 -9.23 -25.19 0.01
N PRO A 163 -9.94 -25.46 1.13
CA PRO A 163 -11.39 -25.20 1.19
C PRO A 163 -11.75 -23.71 1.06
N THR A 164 -10.93 -22.85 1.67
CA THR A 164 -11.08 -21.40 1.58
C THR A 164 -10.73 -20.89 0.19
N ALA A 165 -9.61 -21.35 -0.37
CA ALA A 165 -9.18 -20.97 -1.71
C ALA A 165 -10.22 -21.37 -2.76
N GLN A 166 -10.73 -22.60 -2.71
CA GLN A 166 -11.78 -23.09 -3.63
C GLN A 166 -13.08 -22.29 -3.51
N THR A 167 -13.49 -21.89 -2.30
CA THR A 167 -14.70 -21.07 -2.10
C THR A 167 -14.59 -19.72 -2.79
N LEU A 168 -13.37 -19.21 -2.92
CA LEU A 168 -13.07 -17.95 -3.57
C LEU A 168 -12.68 -18.13 -5.05
N GLY A 169 -12.72 -19.35 -5.60
CA GLY A 169 -12.26 -19.61 -6.97
C GLY A 169 -10.74 -19.48 -7.14
N LEU A 170 -9.97 -19.55 -6.05
CA LEU A 170 -8.52 -19.34 -6.01
C LEU A 170 -7.73 -20.64 -5.90
N GLN A 171 -6.47 -20.56 -6.33
CA GLN A 171 -5.42 -21.47 -5.87
C GLN A 171 -4.93 -21.06 -4.47
N VAL A 172 -4.39 -22.00 -3.69
CA VAL A 172 -3.92 -21.73 -2.31
C VAL A 172 -2.82 -20.68 -2.26
N GLY A 173 -1.88 -20.70 -3.23
CA GLY A 173 -0.86 -19.67 -3.36
C GLY A 173 -1.45 -18.29 -3.66
N ALA A 174 -2.45 -18.23 -4.54
CA ALA A 174 -3.15 -16.99 -4.87
C ALA A 174 -3.92 -16.41 -3.66
N LEU A 175 -4.55 -17.26 -2.84
CA LEU A 175 -5.18 -16.80 -1.59
C LEU A 175 -4.18 -16.17 -0.62
N ARG A 176 -2.99 -16.74 -0.49
CA ARG A 176 -1.94 -16.16 0.37
C ARG A 176 -1.49 -14.80 -0.14
N LYS A 177 -1.24 -14.70 -1.44
CA LYS A 177 -0.93 -13.43 -2.10
C LYS A 177 -2.05 -12.41 -1.88
N VAL A 178 -3.33 -12.78 -2.07
CA VAL A 178 -4.49 -11.89 -1.80
C VAL A 178 -4.56 -11.41 -0.34
N ILE A 179 -4.23 -12.25 0.63
CA ILE A 179 -4.18 -11.86 2.05
C ILE A 179 -3.05 -10.86 2.31
N GLU A 180 -1.88 -11.08 1.73
CA GLU A 180 -0.75 -10.15 1.79
C GLU A 180 -1.10 -8.82 1.10
N TRP A 181 -1.73 -8.88 -0.07
CA TRP A 181 -2.08 -7.72 -0.90
C TRP A 181 -3.10 -6.77 -0.28
N TYR A 182 -4.09 -7.32 0.42
CA TYR A 182 -5.08 -6.50 1.14
C TYR A 182 -4.63 -6.12 2.55
N ASP A 183 -3.37 -6.39 2.91
CA ASP A 183 -2.83 -6.21 4.26
C ASP A 183 -3.70 -6.83 5.35
N LEU A 184 -4.28 -8.01 5.06
CA LEU A 184 -5.19 -8.71 5.97
C LEU A 184 -4.44 -9.65 6.92
N THR A 185 -3.12 -9.58 6.96
CA THR A 185 -2.29 -10.53 7.70
C THR A 185 -2.66 -10.59 9.18
N GLU A 186 -2.87 -9.42 9.81
CA GLU A 186 -3.29 -9.35 11.20
C GLU A 186 -4.70 -9.89 11.41
N GLU A 187 -5.69 -9.43 10.64
CA GLU A 187 -7.09 -9.85 10.68
C GLU A 187 -7.23 -11.36 10.49
N VAL A 188 -6.52 -11.91 9.52
CA VAL A 188 -6.50 -13.34 9.23
C VAL A 188 -5.85 -14.12 10.37
N ASN A 189 -4.73 -13.66 10.92
CA ASN A 189 -4.10 -14.32 12.06
C ASN A 189 -4.96 -14.21 13.33
N ARG A 190 -5.71 -13.12 13.52
CA ARG A 190 -6.70 -12.95 14.59
C ARG A 190 -7.84 -13.97 14.46
N LEU A 191 -8.40 -14.13 13.25
CA LEU A 191 -9.41 -15.17 12.94
C LEU A 191 -8.86 -16.57 13.15
N ARG A 192 -7.65 -16.87 12.67
CA ARG A 192 -6.99 -18.16 12.87
C ARG A 192 -6.84 -18.50 14.34
N LYS A 193 -6.38 -17.56 15.15
CA LYS A 193 -6.24 -17.71 16.60
C LYS A 193 -7.60 -17.97 17.27
N HIS A 194 -8.65 -17.24 16.87
CA HIS A 194 -10.01 -17.44 17.38
C HIS A 194 -10.51 -18.88 17.17
N PHE A 195 -10.18 -19.51 16.04
CA PHE A 195 -10.53 -20.90 15.73
C PHE A 195 -9.44 -21.93 16.14
N GLY A 196 -8.49 -21.56 17.00
CA GLY A 196 -7.48 -22.50 17.52
C GLY A 196 -6.40 -22.92 16.51
N ARG A 197 -6.24 -22.21 15.40
CA ARG A 197 -5.18 -22.48 14.40
C ARG A 197 -3.92 -21.67 14.70
N ARG A 198 -2.76 -22.25 14.41
CA ARG A 198 -1.47 -21.55 14.46
C ARG A 198 -1.47 -20.35 13.50
N PRO A 199 -0.80 -19.23 13.80
CA PRO A 199 -0.61 -18.14 12.84
C PRO A 199 0.08 -18.60 11.55
N ALA A 200 -0.22 -17.97 10.42
CA ALA A 200 0.54 -18.16 9.19
C ALA A 200 1.72 -17.21 9.13
N GLN A 201 2.81 -17.72 8.55
CA GLN A 201 3.84 -16.89 7.94
C GLN A 201 3.50 -16.71 6.46
N PHE A 202 3.71 -15.49 5.99
CA PHE A 202 3.55 -15.01 4.63
C PHE A 202 4.96 -14.52 4.21
N ARG A 203 5.48 -14.94 3.04
CA ARG A 203 6.92 -14.85 2.67
C ARG A 203 7.11 -14.10 1.33
N SER A 204 8.05 -13.16 1.32
CA SER A 204 8.52 -12.36 0.17
C SER A 204 9.79 -12.95 -0.49
N GLU A 205 9.71 -14.09 -1.19
CA GLU A 205 10.90 -14.77 -1.76
C GLU A 205 11.05 -14.65 -3.29
N GLU A 206 10.40 -13.69 -3.94
CA GLU A 206 10.75 -13.28 -5.31
C GLU A 206 11.70 -12.07 -5.23
N MET A 207 12.80 -12.06 -6.01
CA MET A 207 13.57 -10.82 -6.16
C MET A 207 12.60 -9.74 -6.63
N PRO A 208 12.60 -8.54 -6.01
CA PRO A 208 11.68 -7.48 -6.42
C PRO A 208 11.83 -7.27 -7.93
N PRO A 209 10.72 -7.23 -8.70
CA PRO A 209 10.79 -6.90 -10.12
C PRO A 209 11.52 -5.55 -10.30
N ALA A 210 12.09 -5.29 -11.48
CA ALA A 210 12.58 -3.94 -11.76
C ALA A 210 11.40 -2.97 -11.69
N PHE A 211 11.51 -1.90 -10.90
CA PHE A 211 10.41 -0.97 -10.69
C PHE A 211 10.85 0.50 -10.66
N HIS A 212 9.91 1.38 -10.97
CA HIS A 212 10.13 2.83 -10.96
C HIS A 212 9.86 3.42 -9.57
N ILE A 213 10.72 4.33 -9.14
CA ILE A 213 10.61 4.97 -7.83
C ILE A 213 10.87 6.46 -7.93
N TRP A 214 9.96 7.24 -7.37
CA TRP A 214 10.17 8.64 -7.06
C TRP A 214 10.63 8.77 -5.60
N GLU A 215 11.60 9.66 -5.36
CA GLU A 215 12.15 9.95 -4.04
C GLU A 215 12.18 11.47 -3.81
N GLU A 216 11.81 11.90 -2.62
CA GLU A 216 12.14 13.22 -2.10
C GLU A 216 12.93 13.09 -0.79
N LYS A 217 14.12 13.71 -0.76
CA LYS A 217 14.90 13.83 0.46
C LYS A 217 14.54 15.11 1.19
N LEU A 218 14.24 14.98 2.46
CA LEU A 218 13.92 16.08 3.37
C LEU A 218 15.06 16.19 4.39
N PRO A 219 15.96 17.18 4.28
CA PRO A 219 17.11 17.29 5.19
C PRO A 219 16.65 17.64 6.61
N ALA A 220 17.46 17.40 7.64
CA ALA A 220 17.13 17.82 9.00
C ALA A 220 16.73 19.32 9.05
N GLY A 221 15.62 19.62 9.73
CA GLY A 221 15.13 20.99 9.98
C GLY A 221 14.37 21.69 8.84
N TYR A 222 13.93 20.97 7.81
CA TYR A 222 13.26 21.51 6.61
C TYR A 222 11.90 22.21 6.80
#